data_AF-A0A9D9GSR2-F1
#
_entry.id   AF-A0A9D9GSR2-F1
#
_cell.length_a   1.000
_cell.length_b   1.000
_cell.length_c   1.000
_cell.angle_alpha   90.00
_cell.angle_beta   90.00
_cell.angle_gamma   90.00
#
_symmetry.space_group_name_H-M   'P 1'
#
loop_
_entity.id
_entity.type
_entity.pdbx_description
1 polymer ?
#
loop_
_entity_poly.entity_id
_entity_poly.type
_entity_poly.pdbx_seq_one_letter_code
_entity_poly.pdbx_strand_id
1 'polypeptide(L)'
;MAKLDDKLLKIWHEIEQEKSWGGCRFIHSYLDVSWYAGCPHQGVKSAWIAAPERPQSLPQSKAVSIVRDVFNGRPALRASLTDGDEDVFAALWADLIKYSCGGSSTDEVLKRFAARYKTWVKLLMLKKKAKLTKEEQKGLLGELCFLSSELEKGRSALSAVSGWVGPEGADQDFCWAEGWHEIKAAAFGSDHISISSLQQLSAAGDGCLVVYFIDPAAPERSDAVTLPDMVDKLK
;
A
#
# COMPACT_ATOMS: atom_id res chain seq x y z
N MET A 1 -22.46 -25.13 -1.59
CA MET A 1 -21.04 -24.78 -1.37
C MET A 1 -21.03 -23.69 -0.31
N ALA A 2 -20.33 -23.88 0.81
CA ALA A 2 -20.17 -22.80 1.80
C ALA A 2 -19.53 -21.59 1.11
N LYS A 3 -19.95 -20.37 1.46
CA LYS A 3 -19.31 -19.19 0.90
C LYS A 3 -17.87 -19.11 1.45
N LEU A 4 -16.96 -18.52 0.69
CA LEU A 4 -15.52 -18.59 0.97
C LEU A 4 -15.12 -17.84 2.26
N ASP A 5 -15.87 -16.79 2.57
CA ASP A 5 -15.89 -16.04 3.83
C ASP A 5 -16.31 -16.92 5.01
N ASP A 6 -17.39 -17.71 4.90
CA ASP A 6 -17.79 -18.67 5.94
C ASP A 6 -16.66 -19.67 6.24
N LYS A 7 -15.96 -20.11 5.18
CA LYS A 7 -14.81 -21.03 5.31
C LYS A 7 -13.64 -20.38 6.04
N LEU A 8 -13.35 -19.11 5.76
CA LEU A 8 -12.31 -18.32 6.42
C LEU A 8 -12.58 -18.20 7.92
N LEU A 9 -13.77 -17.74 8.28
CA LEU A 9 -14.21 -17.58 9.67
C LEU A 9 -14.14 -18.91 10.44
N LYS A 10 -14.62 -19.99 9.82
CA LYS A 10 -14.54 -21.33 10.40
C LYS A 10 -13.10 -21.76 10.69
N ILE A 11 -12.18 -21.57 9.73
CA ILE A 11 -10.76 -21.91 9.91
C ILE A 11 -10.17 -21.15 11.09
N TRP A 12 -10.42 -19.84 11.17
CA TRP A 12 -9.89 -19.01 12.25
C TRP A 12 -10.46 -19.38 13.62
N HIS A 13 -11.74 -19.71 13.69
CA HIS A 13 -12.38 -20.14 14.93
C HIS A 13 -11.85 -21.49 15.42
N GLU A 14 -11.69 -22.46 14.51
CA GLU A 14 -11.14 -23.78 14.84
C GLU A 14 -9.69 -23.69 15.37
N ILE A 15 -8.85 -22.87 14.73
CA ILE A 15 -7.45 -22.68 15.16
C ILE A 15 -7.38 -22.10 16.58
N GLU A 16 -8.27 -21.15 16.91
CA GLU A 16 -8.31 -20.57 18.26
C GLU A 16 -8.79 -21.56 19.31
N GLN A 17 -9.85 -22.32 19.01
CA GLN A 17 -10.38 -23.32 19.93
C GLN A 17 -9.35 -24.39 20.25
N GLU A 18 -8.61 -24.85 19.24
CA GLU A 18 -7.54 -25.84 19.38
C GLU A 18 -6.28 -25.26 20.03
N LYS A 19 -6.19 -23.93 20.19
CA LYS A 19 -4.97 -23.21 20.61
C LYS A 19 -3.75 -23.55 19.74
N SER A 20 -4.00 -23.86 18.47
CA SER A 20 -3.01 -24.24 17.47
C SER A 20 -2.34 -22.99 16.87
N TRP A 21 -1.82 -22.11 17.73
CA TRP A 21 -1.15 -20.87 17.30
C TRP A 21 0.05 -21.20 16.39
N GLY A 22 0.21 -20.43 15.31
CA GLY A 22 1.12 -20.78 14.20
C GLY A 22 0.49 -21.71 13.17
N GLY A 23 -0.70 -22.26 13.45
CA GLY A 23 -1.47 -23.08 12.53
C GLY A 23 -1.97 -22.26 11.33
N CYS A 24 -1.87 -22.88 10.16
CA CYS A 24 -2.39 -22.33 8.90
C CYS A 24 -3.07 -23.46 8.11
N ARG A 25 -4.25 -23.18 7.57
CA ARG A 25 -5.08 -24.14 6.84
C ARG A 25 -5.34 -23.66 5.42
N PHE A 26 -5.41 -24.62 4.50
CA PHE A 26 -5.67 -24.37 3.08
C PHE A 26 -7.09 -23.89 2.83
N ILE A 27 -7.23 -22.82 2.05
CA ILE A 27 -8.51 -22.26 1.62
C ILE A 27 -8.82 -22.71 0.18
N HIS A 28 -7.96 -22.36 -0.76
CA HIS A 28 -8.24 -22.51 -2.19
C HIS A 28 -6.94 -22.48 -2.99
N SER A 29 -6.98 -22.97 -4.22
CA SER A 29 -5.90 -22.85 -5.20
C SER A 29 -6.47 -22.69 -6.59
N TYR A 30 -5.80 -21.90 -7.42
CA TYR A 30 -6.15 -21.68 -8.81
C TYR A 30 -4.88 -21.41 -9.60
N LEU A 31 -4.66 -22.15 -10.69
CA LEU A 31 -3.36 -22.26 -11.35
C LEU A 31 -2.27 -22.57 -10.30
N ASP A 32 -1.15 -21.85 -10.32
CA ASP A 32 -0.06 -22.05 -9.35
C ASP A 32 -0.19 -21.20 -8.07
N VAL A 33 -1.31 -20.48 -7.89
CA VAL A 33 -1.56 -19.62 -6.73
C VAL A 33 -2.37 -20.38 -5.69
N SER A 34 -1.98 -20.27 -4.42
CA SER A 34 -2.65 -20.91 -3.29
C SER A 34 -2.93 -19.92 -2.16
N TRP A 35 -4.10 -20.06 -1.54
CA TRP A 35 -4.55 -19.22 -0.44
C TRP A 35 -4.74 -20.01 0.84
N TYR A 36 -4.38 -19.40 1.96
CA TYR A 36 -4.42 -20.02 3.28
C TYR A 36 -4.92 -19.03 4.34
N ALA A 37 -5.44 -19.55 5.45
CA ALA A 37 -5.82 -18.77 6.62
C ALA A 37 -5.28 -19.40 7.90
N GLY A 38 -4.94 -18.55 8.86
CA GLY A 38 -4.26 -18.98 10.07
C GLY A 38 -4.19 -17.90 11.14
N CYS A 39 -3.63 -18.27 12.29
CA CYS A 39 -3.36 -17.34 13.38
C CYS A 39 -1.88 -17.46 13.79
N PRO A 40 -0.96 -16.67 13.20
CA PRO A 40 0.48 -16.83 13.41
C PRO A 40 0.90 -16.47 14.83
N HIS A 41 0.16 -15.57 15.47
CA HIS A 41 0.27 -15.22 16.87
C HIS A 41 -1.11 -15.31 17.52
N GLN A 42 -1.14 -15.36 18.84
CA GLN A 42 -2.38 -15.43 19.60
C GLN A 42 -3.34 -14.27 19.21
N GLY A 43 -4.54 -14.63 18.77
CA GLY A 43 -5.61 -13.69 18.41
C GLY A 43 -5.41 -12.91 17.10
N VAL A 44 -4.28 -13.08 16.40
CA VAL A 44 -4.04 -12.36 15.14
C VAL A 44 -4.60 -13.19 13.98
N LYS A 45 -5.70 -12.75 13.37
CA LYS A 45 -6.25 -13.38 12.17
C LYS A 45 -5.42 -13.00 10.95
N SER A 46 -4.94 -13.99 10.22
CA SER A 46 -4.14 -13.77 9.00
C SER A 46 -4.59 -14.63 7.85
N ALA A 47 -4.32 -14.15 6.64
CA ALA A 47 -4.47 -14.88 5.40
C ALA A 47 -3.24 -14.70 4.51
N TRP A 48 -2.94 -15.74 3.73
CA TRP A 48 -1.78 -15.81 2.84
C TRP A 48 -2.20 -15.99 1.40
N ILE A 49 -1.42 -15.41 0.50
CA ILE A 49 -1.37 -15.75 -0.91
C ILE A 49 0.06 -16.19 -1.25
N ALA A 50 0.21 -17.42 -1.73
CA ALA A 50 1.50 -18.01 -2.13
C ALA A 50 1.50 -18.31 -3.63
N ALA A 51 2.60 -18.02 -4.32
CA ALA A 51 2.75 -18.19 -5.76
C ALA A 51 4.19 -18.59 -6.13
N PRO A 52 4.46 -19.07 -7.36
CA PRO A 52 5.82 -19.41 -7.80
C PRO A 52 6.74 -18.20 -7.80
N GLU A 53 6.22 -17.07 -8.25
CA GLU A 53 6.91 -15.79 -8.25
C GLU A 53 6.42 -14.91 -7.10
N ARG A 54 7.28 -13.98 -6.67
CA ARG A 54 6.98 -13.08 -5.57
C ARG A 54 5.81 -12.16 -5.95
N PRO A 55 4.68 -12.19 -5.21
CA PRO A 55 3.61 -11.22 -5.43
C PRO A 55 4.11 -9.79 -5.16
N GLN A 56 3.58 -8.82 -5.92
CA GLN A 56 3.91 -7.40 -5.75
C GLN A 56 3.51 -6.88 -4.35
N SER A 57 4.20 -5.85 -3.84
CA SER A 57 3.76 -5.10 -2.65
C SER A 57 2.29 -4.70 -2.76
N LEU A 58 1.60 -4.79 -1.64
CA LEU A 58 0.24 -4.27 -1.48
C LEU A 58 0.24 -3.15 -0.45
N PRO A 59 -0.58 -2.10 -0.64
CA PRO A 59 -0.63 -1.00 0.29
C PRO A 59 -1.08 -1.46 1.69
N GLN A 60 -0.41 -0.98 2.72
CA GLN A 60 -0.85 -1.22 4.08
C GLN A 60 -2.01 -0.29 4.45
N SER A 61 -2.78 -0.68 5.47
CA SER A 61 -3.82 0.16 6.07
C SER A 61 -3.77 0.05 7.58
N LYS A 62 -4.51 0.93 8.29
CA LYS A 62 -4.64 0.84 9.76
C LYS A 62 -5.26 -0.50 10.21
N ALA A 63 -6.19 -1.03 9.41
CA ALA A 63 -6.91 -2.26 9.71
C ALA A 63 -6.15 -3.53 9.28
N VAL A 64 -5.32 -3.42 8.23
CA VAL A 64 -4.67 -4.57 7.60
C VAL A 64 -3.19 -4.30 7.40
N SER A 65 -2.37 -5.05 8.13
CA SER A 65 -0.91 -5.10 7.90
C SER A 65 -0.60 -6.12 6.81
N ILE A 66 0.32 -5.80 5.91
CA ILE A 66 0.79 -6.71 4.86
C ILE A 66 2.29 -6.85 4.95
N VAL A 67 2.76 -8.09 5.05
CA VAL A 67 4.18 -8.42 5.10
C VAL A 67 4.51 -9.47 4.05
N ARG A 68 5.75 -9.41 3.56
CA ARG A 68 6.32 -10.51 2.77
C ARG A 68 6.56 -11.69 3.69
N ASP A 69 6.25 -12.87 3.19
CA ASP A 69 6.35 -14.12 3.93
C ASP A 69 6.83 -15.25 3.00
N VAL A 70 7.12 -16.40 3.57
CA VAL A 70 7.36 -17.64 2.85
C VAL A 70 6.43 -18.70 3.42
N PHE A 71 5.59 -19.27 2.57
CA PHE A 71 4.64 -20.29 2.99
C PHE A 71 4.88 -21.58 2.21
N ASN A 72 5.12 -22.69 2.92
CA ASN A 72 5.47 -23.99 2.33
C ASN A 72 6.60 -23.92 1.28
N GLY A 73 7.64 -23.13 1.56
CA GLY A 73 8.80 -22.95 0.67
C GLY A 73 8.51 -22.09 -0.57
N ARG A 74 7.31 -21.51 -0.70
CA ARG A 74 6.95 -20.60 -1.79
C ARG A 74 6.93 -19.14 -1.30
N PRO A 75 7.35 -18.17 -2.13
CA PRO A 75 7.12 -16.76 -1.86
C PRO A 75 5.63 -16.49 -1.59
N ALA A 76 5.36 -15.71 -0.54
CA ALA A 76 4.00 -15.37 -0.15
C ALA A 76 3.87 -13.92 0.33
N LEU A 77 2.63 -13.43 0.36
CA LEU A 77 2.25 -12.29 1.16
C LEU A 77 1.32 -12.77 2.27
N ARG A 78 1.53 -12.23 3.46
CA ARG A 78 0.63 -12.40 4.61
C ARG A 78 -0.05 -11.07 4.89
N ALA A 79 -1.38 -11.06 4.88
CA ALA A 79 -2.13 -9.96 5.51
C ALA A 79 -2.64 -10.38 6.87
N SER A 80 -2.54 -9.49 7.85
CA SER A 80 -3.03 -9.72 9.21
C SER A 80 -3.94 -8.58 9.63
N LEU A 81 -5.09 -8.95 10.20
CA LEU A 81 -6.04 -8.01 10.79
C LEU A 81 -5.43 -7.43 12.06
N THR A 82 -5.19 -6.12 12.05
CA THR A 82 -4.63 -5.37 13.18
C THR A 82 -5.68 -4.56 13.93
N ASP A 83 -6.73 -4.14 13.23
CA ASP A 83 -7.86 -3.39 13.78
C ASP A 83 -9.09 -3.63 12.89
N GLY A 84 -10.28 -3.71 13.48
CA GLY A 84 -11.54 -3.91 12.75
C GLY A 84 -12.20 -5.28 12.92
N ASP A 85 -13.16 -5.54 12.04
CA ASP A 85 -14.12 -6.65 12.13
C ASP A 85 -13.67 -7.86 11.28
N GLU A 86 -13.69 -9.05 11.88
CA GLU A 86 -13.23 -10.28 11.23
C GLU A 86 -14.15 -10.74 10.08
N ASP A 87 -15.46 -10.49 10.15
CA ASP A 87 -16.41 -10.81 9.08
C ASP A 87 -16.13 -9.93 7.86
N VAL A 88 -15.83 -8.65 8.08
CA VAL A 88 -15.44 -7.72 7.02
C VAL A 88 -14.11 -8.16 6.39
N PHE A 89 -13.15 -8.59 7.21
CA PHE A 89 -11.86 -9.10 6.73
C PHE A 89 -12.02 -10.41 5.95
N ALA A 90 -12.90 -11.30 6.39
CA ALA A 90 -13.24 -12.54 5.67
C ALA A 90 -13.91 -12.23 4.32
N ALA A 91 -14.85 -11.29 4.29
CA ALA A 91 -15.53 -10.86 3.07
C ALA A 91 -14.57 -10.23 2.06
N LEU A 92 -13.66 -9.36 2.53
CA LEU A 92 -12.56 -8.83 1.74
C LEU A 92 -11.77 -9.97 1.08
N TRP A 93 -11.23 -10.89 1.88
CA TRP A 93 -10.41 -11.99 1.38
C TRP A 93 -11.15 -12.91 0.43
N ALA A 94 -12.41 -13.22 0.72
CA ALA A 94 -13.26 -14.03 -0.14
C ALA A 94 -13.43 -13.40 -1.54
N ASP A 95 -13.68 -12.08 -1.59
CA ASP A 95 -13.81 -11.33 -2.83
C ASP A 95 -12.49 -11.27 -3.61
N LEU A 96 -11.35 -11.04 -2.93
CA LEU A 96 -10.04 -11.03 -3.58
C LEU A 96 -9.73 -12.36 -4.28
N ILE A 97 -9.96 -13.49 -3.59
CA ILE A 97 -9.75 -14.82 -4.16
C ILE A 97 -10.66 -14.98 -5.38
N LYS A 98 -11.97 -14.77 -5.21
CA LYS A 98 -12.96 -14.95 -6.27
C LYS A 98 -12.67 -14.09 -7.51
N TYR A 99 -12.32 -12.83 -7.33
CA TYR A 99 -12.04 -11.89 -8.42
C TYR A 99 -10.76 -12.24 -9.18
N SER A 100 -9.73 -12.68 -8.43
CA SER A 100 -8.42 -13.04 -9.00
C SER A 100 -8.46 -14.31 -9.84
N CYS A 101 -9.27 -15.31 -9.46
CA CYS A 101 -9.45 -16.57 -10.21
C CYS A 101 -10.10 -16.41 -11.60
N GLY A 102 -10.42 -15.18 -12.03
CA GLY A 102 -10.83 -14.89 -13.41
C GLY A 102 -9.67 -14.66 -14.39
N GLY A 103 -8.41 -14.69 -13.93
CA GLY A 103 -7.23 -14.52 -14.79
C GLY A 103 -6.86 -15.80 -15.53
N SER A 104 -6.26 -15.68 -16.72
CA SER A 104 -5.87 -16.81 -17.58
C SER A 104 -4.43 -17.29 -17.35
N SER A 105 -3.66 -16.59 -16.52
CA SER A 105 -2.28 -16.94 -16.17
C SER A 105 -1.98 -16.58 -14.71
N THR A 106 -0.93 -17.17 -14.12
CA THR A 106 -0.49 -16.88 -12.75
C THR A 106 -0.17 -15.40 -12.55
N ASP A 107 0.50 -14.75 -13.50
CA ASP A 107 0.78 -13.31 -13.45
C ASP A 107 -0.50 -12.47 -13.48
N GLU A 108 -1.48 -12.83 -14.33
CA GLU A 108 -2.75 -12.12 -14.39
C GLU A 108 -3.54 -12.28 -13.09
N VAL A 109 -3.55 -13.47 -12.48
CA VAL A 109 -4.17 -13.71 -11.17
C VAL A 109 -3.58 -12.80 -10.10
N LEU A 110 -2.24 -12.70 -10.02
CA LEU A 110 -1.55 -11.83 -9.07
C LEU A 110 -1.85 -10.34 -9.30
N LYS A 111 -1.82 -9.89 -10.56
CA LYS A 111 -2.17 -8.49 -10.92
C LYS A 111 -3.61 -8.16 -10.56
N ARG A 112 -4.56 -9.05 -10.87
CA ARG A 112 -5.98 -8.89 -10.52
C ARG A 112 -6.21 -8.88 -9.02
N PHE A 113 -5.53 -9.77 -8.30
CA PHE A 113 -5.56 -9.80 -6.83
C PHE A 113 -5.10 -8.46 -6.24
N ALA A 114 -3.94 -7.97 -6.69
CA ALA A 114 -3.38 -6.70 -6.22
C ALA A 114 -4.29 -5.50 -6.56
N ALA A 115 -4.78 -5.43 -7.79
CA ALA A 115 -5.70 -4.37 -8.21
C ALA A 115 -7.00 -4.39 -7.40
N ARG A 116 -7.56 -5.57 -7.14
CA ARG A 116 -8.79 -5.70 -6.35
C ARG A 116 -8.58 -5.29 -4.90
N TYR A 117 -7.45 -5.66 -4.31
CA TYR A 117 -7.08 -5.23 -2.98
C TYR A 117 -6.92 -3.70 -2.89
N LYS A 118 -6.26 -3.06 -3.86
CA LYS A 118 -6.17 -1.59 -3.95
C LYS A 118 -7.55 -0.92 -3.99
N THR A 119 -8.51 -1.49 -4.74
CA THR A 119 -9.89 -1.00 -4.78
C THR A 119 -10.57 -1.08 -3.42
N TRP A 120 -10.41 -2.19 -2.70
CA TRP A 120 -10.92 -2.33 -1.34
C TRP A 120 -10.29 -1.35 -0.36
N VAL A 121 -8.97 -1.17 -0.41
CA VAL A 121 -8.29 -0.17 0.43
C VAL A 121 -8.85 1.22 0.12
N LYS A 122 -8.97 1.60 -1.17
CA LYS A 122 -9.60 2.88 -1.55
C LYS A 122 -10.99 3.00 -0.93
N LEU A 123 -11.86 1.99 -1.05
CA LEU A 123 -13.20 1.97 -0.47
C LEU A 123 -13.21 2.11 1.06
N LEU A 124 -12.36 1.35 1.77
CA LEU A 124 -12.28 1.36 3.23
C LEU A 124 -11.66 2.66 3.77
N MET A 125 -10.85 3.33 2.95
CA MET A 125 -10.31 4.66 3.23
C MET A 125 -11.31 5.78 2.92
N LEU A 126 -12.47 5.51 2.30
CA LEU A 126 -13.55 6.48 2.07
C LEU A 126 -14.33 6.77 3.37
N LYS A 127 -13.65 7.26 4.41
CA LYS A 127 -14.27 8.06 5.47
C LYS A 127 -14.01 9.54 5.17
N LYS A 128 -15.10 10.33 5.14
CA LYS A 128 -15.08 11.79 4.97
C LYS A 128 -14.11 12.47 5.97
N LYS A 129 -13.12 13.19 5.43
CA LYS A 129 -12.26 14.22 6.06
C LYS A 129 -11.88 13.94 7.52
N ALA A 130 -10.87 13.11 7.74
CA ALA A 130 -9.85 13.51 8.70
C ALA A 130 -9.03 14.64 8.04
N LYS A 131 -8.77 15.74 8.76
CA LYS A 131 -7.73 16.67 8.31
C LYS A 131 -6.42 15.89 8.23
N LEU A 132 -5.60 16.13 7.21
CA LEU A 132 -4.26 15.57 7.13
C LEU A 132 -3.52 15.86 8.45
N THR A 133 -2.81 14.88 8.99
CA THR A 133 -1.87 15.05 10.12
C THR A 133 -0.76 16.03 9.73
N LYS A 134 0.01 16.54 10.69
CA LYS A 134 1.11 17.48 10.37
C LYS A 134 2.16 16.81 9.47
N GLU A 135 2.38 15.53 9.69
CA GLU A 135 3.29 14.67 8.95
C GLU A 135 2.79 14.46 7.52
N GLU A 136 1.51 14.11 7.34
CA GLU A 136 0.89 14.00 6.01
C GLU A 136 0.86 15.35 5.27
N GLN A 137 0.62 16.46 5.98
CA GLN A 137 0.69 17.80 5.39
C GLN A 137 2.09 18.13 4.92
N LYS A 138 3.11 17.82 5.73
CA LYS A 138 4.52 18.04 5.40
C LYS A 138 4.97 17.17 4.22
N GLY A 139 4.56 15.90 4.17
CA GLY A 139 4.80 15.02 3.03
C GLY A 139 4.20 15.57 1.75
N LEU A 140 2.90 15.90 1.78
CA LEU A 140 2.20 16.48 0.63
C LEU A 140 2.82 17.81 0.19
N LEU A 141 3.27 18.65 1.13
CA LEU A 141 3.93 19.91 0.79
C LEU A 141 5.24 19.66 0.03
N GLY A 142 6.01 18.63 0.42
CA GLY A 142 7.19 18.19 -0.32
C GLY A 142 6.87 17.74 -1.75
N GLU A 143 5.82 16.92 -1.92
CA GLU A 143 5.35 16.48 -3.24
C GLU A 143 4.93 17.66 -4.13
N LEU A 144 4.19 18.63 -3.58
CA LEU A 144 3.76 19.83 -4.32
C LEU A 144 4.94 20.76 -4.67
N CYS A 145 5.93 20.89 -3.78
CA CYS A 145 7.16 21.63 -4.07
C CYS A 145 7.93 20.97 -5.22
N PHE A 146 8.01 19.64 -5.23
CA PHE A 146 8.64 18.90 -6.33
C PHE A 146 7.88 19.09 -7.65
N LEU A 147 6.55 18.93 -7.62
CA LEU A 147 5.70 19.16 -8.78
C LEU A 147 5.88 20.57 -9.34
N SER A 148 5.88 21.61 -8.49
CA SER A 148 6.16 22.99 -8.88
C SER A 148 7.53 23.13 -9.55
N SER A 149 8.56 22.48 -9.01
CA SER A 149 9.91 22.54 -9.58
C SER A 149 10.00 21.88 -10.97
N GLU A 150 9.25 20.81 -11.21
CA GLU A 150 9.22 20.16 -12.53
C GLU A 150 8.52 21.03 -13.57
N LEU A 151 7.44 21.72 -13.18
CA LEU A 151 6.78 22.71 -14.05
C LEU A 151 7.72 23.87 -14.38
N GLU A 152 8.46 24.38 -13.39
CA GLU A 152 9.45 25.46 -13.59
C GLU A 152 10.61 25.03 -14.50
N LYS A 153 10.98 23.75 -14.51
CA LYS A 153 11.95 23.17 -15.46
C LYS A 153 11.39 22.98 -16.88
N GLY A 154 10.11 23.30 -17.10
CA GLY A 154 9.45 23.23 -18.40
C GLY A 154 8.71 21.92 -18.69
N ARG A 155 8.52 21.04 -17.69
CA ARG A 155 7.62 19.89 -17.85
C ARG A 155 6.18 20.41 -18.04
N SER A 156 5.46 19.88 -19.03
CA SER A 156 4.08 20.29 -19.24
C SER A 156 3.19 19.88 -18.07
N ALA A 157 2.18 20.70 -17.74
CA ALA A 157 1.26 20.44 -16.64
C ALA A 157 0.61 19.04 -16.72
N LEU A 158 0.18 18.65 -17.93
CA LEU A 158 -0.41 17.33 -18.16
C LEU A 158 0.58 16.20 -17.84
N SER A 159 1.83 16.30 -18.31
CA SER A 159 2.86 15.29 -18.05
C SER A 159 3.23 15.24 -16.56
N ALA A 160 3.40 16.41 -15.94
CA ALA A 160 3.77 16.51 -14.54
C ALA A 160 2.73 15.84 -13.62
N VAL A 161 1.45 16.14 -13.84
CA VAL A 161 0.34 15.52 -13.07
C VAL A 161 0.18 14.04 -13.42
N SER A 162 0.29 13.67 -14.71
CA SER A 162 0.12 12.25 -15.12
C SER A 162 1.19 11.33 -14.55
N GLY A 163 2.38 11.85 -14.24
CA GLY A 163 3.41 11.08 -13.58
C GLY A 163 3.33 11.09 -12.06
N TRP A 164 2.46 11.88 -11.44
CA TRP A 164 2.27 11.89 -9.99
C TRP A 164 1.37 10.71 -9.57
N VAL A 165 2.01 9.56 -9.29
CA VAL A 165 1.35 8.28 -9.05
C VAL A 165 1.21 7.94 -7.55
N GLY A 166 1.90 8.68 -6.67
CA GLY A 166 1.83 8.53 -5.22
C GLY A 166 0.39 8.54 -4.66
N PRO A 167 -0.47 9.52 -5.03
CA PRO A 167 -1.86 9.57 -4.60
C PRO A 167 -2.70 8.34 -5.03
N GLU A 168 -2.25 7.58 -6.02
CA GLU A 168 -2.92 6.35 -6.47
C GLU A 168 -2.51 5.10 -5.67
N GLY A 169 -1.56 5.24 -4.75
CA GLY A 169 -1.00 4.15 -3.94
C GLY A 169 0.11 3.36 -4.66
N ALA A 170 0.89 4.05 -5.51
CA ALA A 170 2.16 3.52 -6.01
C ALA A 170 3.23 3.51 -4.89
N ASP A 171 4.31 2.74 -5.10
CA ASP A 171 5.42 2.70 -4.14
C ASP A 171 6.29 3.98 -4.22
N GLN A 172 6.33 4.63 -5.39
CA GLN A 172 6.96 5.92 -5.66
C GLN A 172 5.94 7.06 -5.74
N ASP A 173 6.38 8.28 -5.50
CA ASP A 173 5.55 9.47 -5.68
C ASP A 173 5.41 9.86 -7.15
N PHE A 174 6.50 9.89 -7.91
CA PHE A 174 6.47 10.26 -9.33
C PHE A 174 7.13 9.21 -10.22
N CYS A 175 6.49 8.88 -11.34
CA CYS A 175 7.00 7.98 -12.36
C CYS A 175 6.71 8.53 -13.76
N TRP A 176 7.76 8.74 -14.54
CA TRP A 176 7.68 9.10 -15.95
C TRP A 176 8.47 8.10 -16.81
N ALA A 177 8.44 8.28 -18.13
CA ALA A 177 9.23 7.45 -19.05
C ALA A 177 10.75 7.57 -18.78
N GLU A 178 11.20 8.72 -18.27
CA GLU A 178 12.61 8.98 -18.00
C GLU A 178 13.10 8.40 -16.66
N GLY A 179 12.20 7.97 -15.77
CA GLY A 179 12.57 7.45 -14.46
C GLY A 179 11.56 7.75 -13.36
N TRP A 180 11.94 7.45 -12.12
CA TRP A 180 11.10 7.59 -10.95
C TRP A 180 11.72 8.50 -9.88
N HIS A 181 10.86 9.17 -9.12
CA HIS A 181 11.25 10.02 -8.01
C HIS A 181 10.43 9.67 -6.76
N GLU A 182 11.15 9.45 -5.67
CA GLU A 182 10.59 9.29 -4.32
C GLU A 182 10.86 10.57 -3.54
N ILE A 183 9.83 11.18 -2.98
CA ILE A 183 9.90 12.46 -2.27
C ILE A 183 9.81 12.21 -0.76
N LYS A 184 10.81 12.72 -0.02
CA LYS A 184 10.79 12.71 1.45
C LYS A 184 10.87 14.12 1.99
N ALA A 185 10.01 14.42 2.95
CA ALA A 185 10.04 15.68 3.67
C ALA A 185 10.58 15.47 5.09
N ALA A 186 11.71 16.10 5.42
CA ALA A 186 12.40 15.99 6.70
C ALA A 186 12.51 17.35 7.40
N ALA A 187 12.81 17.39 8.69
CA ALA A 187 13.15 18.64 9.36
C ALA A 187 14.62 18.96 9.08
N PHE A 188 15.03 20.23 9.05
CA PHE A 188 16.43 20.56 8.72
C PHE A 188 17.45 19.90 9.68
N GLY A 189 17.06 19.69 10.94
CA GLY A 189 17.87 19.01 11.94
C GLY A 189 17.81 17.47 11.92
N SER A 190 17.08 16.87 10.97
CA SER A 190 17.00 15.41 10.85
C SER A 190 18.32 14.82 10.32
N ASP A 191 18.87 13.85 11.04
CA ASP A 191 20.08 13.10 10.67
C ASP A 191 19.76 11.83 9.85
N HIS A 192 18.50 11.41 9.83
CA HIS A 192 18.03 10.26 9.08
C HIS A 192 16.73 10.56 8.34
N ILE A 193 16.52 9.83 7.24
CA ILE A 193 15.25 9.75 6.52
C ILE A 193 14.76 8.31 6.51
N SER A 194 13.48 8.11 6.77
CA SER A 194 12.88 6.78 6.83
C SER A 194 12.32 6.39 5.46
N ILE A 195 12.74 5.22 4.99
CA ILE A 195 12.19 4.55 3.82
C ILE A 195 11.30 3.41 4.31
N SER A 196 10.00 3.50 4.05
CA SER A 196 9.02 2.55 4.61
C SER A 196 9.10 1.17 3.98
N SER A 197 9.56 1.10 2.72
CA SER A 197 9.78 -0.17 2.03
C SER A 197 10.89 -0.05 0.99
N LEU A 198 11.59 -1.16 0.76
CA LEU A 198 12.62 -1.24 -0.29
C LEU A 198 12.06 -0.88 -1.67
N GLN A 199 10.78 -1.16 -1.92
CA GLN A 199 10.15 -0.93 -3.21
C GLN A 199 10.10 0.53 -3.59
N GLN A 200 10.05 1.45 -2.62
CA GLN A 200 10.14 2.88 -2.87
C GLN A 200 11.45 3.25 -3.57
N LEU A 201 12.51 2.45 -3.38
CA LEU A 201 13.83 2.66 -4.00
C LEU A 201 14.18 1.65 -5.11
N SER A 202 13.27 0.73 -5.44
CA SER A 202 13.60 -0.41 -6.32
C SER A 202 12.67 -0.53 -7.52
N ALA A 203 12.19 0.60 -8.05
CA ALA A 203 11.49 0.63 -9.34
C ALA A 203 12.46 0.52 -10.52
N ALA A 204 11.95 0.03 -11.65
CA ALA A 204 12.73 -0.08 -12.88
C ALA A 204 13.02 1.30 -13.48
N GLY A 205 14.19 1.45 -14.09
CA GLY A 205 14.66 2.71 -14.67
C GLY A 205 15.47 3.56 -13.68
N ASP A 206 15.88 4.74 -14.13
CA ASP A 206 16.67 5.65 -13.32
C ASP A 206 15.82 6.21 -12.17
N GLY A 207 16.42 6.25 -10.99
CA GLY A 207 15.74 6.55 -9.74
C GLY A 207 16.37 7.69 -8.98
N CYS A 208 15.55 8.59 -8.43
CA CYS A 208 16.03 9.69 -7.60
C CYS A 208 15.23 9.78 -6.29
N LEU A 209 15.95 9.80 -5.17
CA LEU A 209 15.38 10.14 -3.87
C LEU A 209 15.57 11.63 -3.64
N VAL A 210 14.46 12.38 -3.61
CA VAL A 210 14.48 13.84 -3.42
C VAL A 210 14.07 14.15 -1.99
N VAL A 211 14.90 14.90 -1.28
CA VAL A 211 14.65 15.28 0.12
C VAL A 211 14.39 16.77 0.22
N TYR A 212 13.20 17.13 0.72
CA TYR A 212 12.86 18.50 1.07
C TYR A 212 12.98 18.68 2.59
N PHE A 213 13.70 19.72 3.00
CA PHE A 213 13.75 20.14 4.40
C PHE A 213 12.68 21.19 4.65
N ILE A 214 11.68 20.84 5.45
CA ILE A 214 10.49 21.66 5.70
C ILE A 214 10.31 21.79 7.21
N ASP A 215 10.44 23.00 7.72
CA ASP A 215 10.24 23.31 9.14
C ASP A 215 9.05 24.25 9.35
N PRO A 216 8.36 24.16 10.50
CA PRO A 216 7.34 25.13 10.86
C PRO A 216 7.92 26.55 10.85
N ALA A 217 7.23 27.44 10.15
CA ALA A 217 7.63 28.84 9.99
C ALA A 217 6.51 29.77 10.48
N ALA A 218 6.90 30.95 10.94
CA ALA A 218 5.95 32.04 11.16
C ALA A 218 5.46 32.56 9.78
N PRO A 219 4.18 32.96 9.64
CA PRO A 219 3.62 33.40 8.35
C PRO A 219 4.34 34.58 7.71
N GLU A 220 5.07 35.38 8.50
CA GLU A 220 5.78 36.58 8.05
C GLU A 220 7.11 36.25 7.33
N ARG A 221 7.56 34.99 7.37
CA ARG A 221 8.75 34.57 6.62
C ARG A 221 8.46 34.51 5.13
N SER A 222 9.33 35.12 4.33
CA SER A 222 9.19 35.20 2.86
C SER A 222 9.27 33.84 2.14
N ASP A 223 9.89 32.85 2.77
CA ASP A 223 10.02 31.48 2.27
C ASP A 223 8.96 30.53 2.85
N ALA A 224 8.04 31.04 3.69
CA ALA A 224 6.96 30.23 4.22
C ALA A 224 5.92 29.95 3.15
N VAL A 225 5.49 28.68 3.07
CA VAL A 225 4.46 28.23 2.15
C VAL A 225 3.43 27.39 2.88
N THR A 226 2.16 27.55 2.52
CA THR A 226 1.10 26.66 2.96
C THR A 226 0.67 25.72 1.84
N LEU A 227 -0.01 24.63 2.20
CA LEU A 227 -0.61 23.73 1.21
C LEU A 227 -1.59 24.45 0.27
N PRO A 228 -2.53 25.30 0.76
CA PRO A 228 -3.35 26.13 -0.12
C PRO A 228 -2.55 27.00 -1.09
N ASP A 229 -1.50 27.68 -0.61
CA ASP A 229 -0.68 28.56 -1.47
C ASP A 229 -0.01 27.78 -2.59
N MET A 230 0.52 26.59 -2.28
CA MET A 230 1.13 25.72 -3.28
C MET A 230 0.11 25.19 -4.28
N VAL A 231 -1.09 24.82 -3.85
CA VAL A 231 -2.17 24.41 -4.76
C VAL A 231 -2.57 25.55 -5.68
N ASP A 232 -2.69 26.77 -5.17
CA ASP A 232 -3.05 27.93 -5.98
C ASP A 232 -1.95 28.33 -6.95
N LYS A 233 -0.67 28.15 -6.60
CA LYS A 233 0.47 28.34 -7.50
C LYS A 233 0.47 27.37 -8.70
N LEU A 234 -0.12 26.18 -8.53
CA LEU A 234 -0.12 25.11 -9.51
C LEU A 234 -1.36 25.11 -10.44
N LYS A 235 -2.31 26.03 -10.23
CA LYS A 235 -3.47 26.23 -11.11
C LYS A 235 -3.10 27.08 -12.33
#